data_AF-A0A1E4ZUQ9-F1
#
_entry.id   AF-A0A1E4ZUQ9-F1
#
_cell.length_a   1.000
_cell.length_b   1.000
_cell.length_c   1.000
_cell.angle_alpha   90.00
_cell.angle_beta   90.00
_cell.angle_gamma   90.00
#
_symmetry.space_group_name_H-M   'P 1'
#
loop_
_entity.id
_entity.type
_entity.pdbx_description
1 polymer ?
#
loop_
_entity_poly.entity_id
_entity_poly.type
_entity_poly.pdbx_seq_one_letter_code
_entity_poly.pdbx_strand_id
1 'polypeptide(L)'
;MCLLLLLGVTVTTQAETIDTIAGEAGSTAASARTRSTFTFRNGEIHTRTVENINGHAIAEGDMIVGNAEDFFSHPDRRTINGLSNNSYGQTWPNGVVPYYINTDLSDSVVEKIQSAIDHWNSIGAVTLVERTQLNSALYPDYIDFVDANRCASWIGYQATGPQKIYTGDYCSAGSMIHEIGHALGLLHEHTRPDRDNFVRIHWDRIETDMELNFEIISGGVALGSYDYGSIMHYGPTFFSNDGRPTIEAIQSTTATIGQRVTTSAGDRKSIAELYKSNLSLVASAASSSVNAGNPVDVTLYVTNNSSIGANTLQAVMPVPAGSTLLSYSASHWTCSQAGTGADVTCDSPVLEAGAATSVAVRVSTSSTAGQLFLDTTLNSRTMDSNTADNHDSVVVTVLGNSVVAQPVVEQPVVEQPPVVQQPVIAAAEPDNNQISAPKLVQQQPTGGSAGGGGAFSWLSFSFLLILFPFIPFGQRRH
;
A
#
# COMPACT_ATOMS: atom_id res chain seq x y z
N MET A 1 27.55 71.64 56.48
CA MET A 1 26.87 71.00 57.63
C MET A 1 25.50 70.56 57.12
N CYS A 2 25.18 69.27 57.27
CA CYS A 2 23.94 68.57 56.88
C CYS A 2 23.66 68.42 55.37
N LEU A 3 23.22 67.27 54.84
CA LEU A 3 23.11 65.88 55.33
C LEU A 3 22.84 65.02 54.08
N LEU A 4 23.44 63.82 54.01
CA LEU A 4 23.20 62.80 52.98
C LEU A 4 21.72 62.38 52.94
N LEU A 5 21.20 62.12 51.73
CA LEU A 5 20.18 61.09 51.48
C LEU A 5 20.34 60.56 50.03
N LEU A 6 21.02 59.41 49.93
CA LEU A 6 21.04 58.56 48.74
C LEU A 6 19.72 57.78 48.68
N LEU A 7 18.89 58.05 47.68
CA LEU A 7 17.76 57.20 47.32
C LEU A 7 18.19 56.31 46.14
N GLY A 8 18.44 55.04 46.44
CA GLY A 8 18.60 54.00 45.43
C GLY A 8 17.24 53.66 44.81
N VAL A 9 17.16 53.71 43.48
CA VAL A 9 16.01 53.21 42.73
C VAL A 9 16.35 51.79 42.28
N THR A 10 15.79 50.80 42.99
CA THR A 10 15.74 49.41 42.53
C THR A 10 14.43 49.21 41.78
N VAL A 11 14.53 48.88 40.49
CA VAL A 11 13.38 48.43 39.69
C VAL A 11 13.13 46.96 40.02
N THR A 12 12.09 46.69 40.81
CA THR A 12 11.57 45.35 41.06
C THR A 12 10.56 44.99 39.97
N THR A 13 10.92 44.05 39.10
CA THR A 13 9.96 43.33 38.25
C THR A 13 9.24 42.30 39.11
N GLN A 14 7.98 42.55 39.47
CA GLN A 14 7.13 41.51 40.05
C GLN A 14 6.64 40.59 38.93
N ALA A 15 7.08 39.33 38.99
CA ALA A 15 6.37 38.23 38.35
C ALA A 15 5.21 37.87 39.28
N GLU A 16 3.97 38.05 38.82
CA GLU A 16 2.79 37.62 39.56
C GLU A 16 2.67 36.09 39.46
N THR A 17 2.99 35.40 40.56
CA THR A 17 2.58 34.01 40.81
C THR A 17 1.14 34.01 41.28
N ILE A 18 0.25 33.37 40.51
CA ILE A 18 -1.15 33.14 40.90
C ILE A 18 -1.20 31.98 41.89
N ASP A 19 -1.72 32.26 43.09
CA ASP A 19 -1.92 31.34 44.20
C ASP A 19 -2.91 30.21 43.86
N THR A 20 -2.52 28.98 44.17
CA THR A 20 -3.33 27.76 44.04
C THR A 20 -4.32 27.66 45.21
N ILE A 21 -5.62 27.81 44.96
CA ILE A 21 -6.65 27.47 45.95
C ILE A 21 -7.03 26.00 45.77
N ALA A 22 -6.80 25.20 46.81
CA ALA A 22 -7.21 23.80 46.89
C ALA A 22 -8.73 23.68 47.07
N GLY A 23 -9.38 22.93 46.18
CA GLY A 23 -10.80 22.54 46.26
C GLY A 23 -11.02 21.24 45.45
N GLU A 24 -11.76 20.31 46.04
CA GLU A 24 -11.81 18.88 45.69
C GLU A 24 -12.45 18.53 44.33
N ALA A 25 -11.86 17.48 43.71
CA ALA A 25 -12.44 16.47 42.80
C ALA A 25 -13.42 16.90 41.68
N GLY A 26 -12.84 17.17 40.52
CA GLY A 26 -13.49 17.16 39.20
C GLY A 26 -12.50 17.54 38.11
N SER A 27 -11.65 16.61 37.65
CA SER A 27 -10.54 16.93 36.74
C SER A 27 -11.02 17.28 35.33
N THR A 28 -11.18 18.56 35.07
CA THR A 28 -11.03 19.16 33.73
C THR A 28 -9.87 20.15 33.83
N ALA A 29 -8.63 19.64 33.83
CA ALA A 29 -7.48 20.52 33.67
C ALA A 29 -7.58 21.12 32.26
N ALA A 30 -7.73 22.44 32.17
CA ALA A 30 -7.64 23.14 30.89
C ALA A 30 -6.31 22.75 30.23
N SER A 31 -6.38 22.27 28.99
CA SER A 31 -5.21 21.97 28.16
C SER A 31 -4.27 23.17 28.18
N ALA A 32 -3.05 22.98 28.69
CA ALA A 32 -2.05 24.03 28.69
C ALA A 32 -1.69 24.37 27.24
N ARG A 33 -1.76 25.65 26.89
CA ARG A 33 -1.42 26.19 25.56
C ARG A 33 -0.07 26.90 25.62
N THR A 34 0.71 26.77 24.56
CA THR A 34 1.93 27.57 24.39
C THR A 34 2.22 27.83 22.92
N ARG A 35 2.87 28.95 22.63
CA ARG A 35 3.42 29.24 21.31
C ARG A 35 4.73 28.50 21.15
N SER A 36 4.80 27.63 20.15
CA SER A 36 5.94 26.76 19.92
C SER A 36 6.45 26.89 18.50
N THR A 37 7.77 26.83 18.35
CA THR A 37 8.43 26.75 17.05
C THR A 37 9.09 25.39 16.90
N PHE A 38 8.69 24.64 15.88
CA PHE A 38 9.25 23.34 15.54
C PHE A 38 9.78 23.35 14.12
N THR A 39 10.83 22.57 13.90
CA THR A 39 11.46 22.40 12.60
C THR A 39 11.11 21.04 12.03
N PHE A 40 10.69 21.01 10.79
CA PHE A 40 10.44 19.83 9.98
C PHE A 40 11.74 19.27 9.38
N ARG A 41 11.77 17.99 8.99
CA ARG A 41 13.00 17.34 8.48
C ARG A 41 13.52 17.95 7.18
N ASN A 42 12.64 18.52 6.34
CA ASN A 42 13.03 19.27 5.15
C ASN A 42 13.70 20.62 5.48
N GLY A 43 13.83 20.97 6.76
CA GLY A 43 14.45 22.20 7.23
C GLY A 43 13.47 23.36 7.41
N GLU A 44 12.18 23.16 7.14
CA GLU A 44 11.17 24.20 7.31
C GLU A 44 10.84 24.42 8.78
N ILE A 45 10.60 25.68 9.14
CA ILE A 45 10.39 26.10 10.52
C ILE A 45 8.98 26.65 10.64
N HIS A 46 8.22 26.11 11.58
CA HIS A 46 6.82 26.45 11.80
C HIS A 46 6.63 26.92 13.21
N THR A 47 5.87 28.00 13.36
CA THR A 47 5.44 28.50 14.66
C THR A 47 3.93 28.35 14.76
N ARG A 48 3.47 27.63 15.79
CA ARG A 48 2.05 27.36 16.06
C ARG A 48 1.73 27.51 17.54
N THR A 49 0.46 27.70 17.83
CA THR A 49 -0.06 27.37 19.16
C THR A 49 -0.15 25.87 19.26
N VAL A 50 0.42 25.31 20.32
CA VAL A 50 0.31 23.88 20.63
C VAL A 50 -0.40 23.68 21.96
N GLU A 51 -1.18 22.62 22.01
CA GLU A 51 -1.93 22.16 23.17
C GLU A 51 -1.33 20.86 23.72
N ASN A 52 -1.17 20.75 25.04
CA ASN A 52 -0.79 19.48 25.68
C ASN A 52 -2.02 18.58 25.86
N ILE A 53 -2.13 17.56 25.02
CA ILE A 53 -3.23 16.60 25.06
C ILE A 53 -2.64 15.20 25.08
N ASN A 54 -2.96 14.43 26.13
CA ASN A 54 -2.53 13.04 26.32
C ASN A 54 -1.01 12.84 26.19
N GLY A 55 -0.22 13.83 26.63
CA GLY A 55 1.23 13.79 26.58
C GLY A 55 1.85 14.17 25.23
N HIS A 56 1.05 14.58 24.24
CA HIS A 56 1.53 15.11 22.96
C HIS A 56 1.21 16.61 22.82
N ALA A 57 2.06 17.29 22.07
CA ALA A 57 1.83 18.65 21.59
C ALA A 57 1.00 18.56 20.30
N ILE A 58 -0.19 19.15 20.31
CA ILE A 58 -1.11 19.20 19.17
C ILE A 58 -1.19 20.63 18.64
N ALA A 59 -0.78 20.82 17.38
CA ALA A 59 -0.91 22.07 16.63
C ALA A 59 -2.17 22.03 15.76
N GLU A 60 -2.75 23.20 15.46
CA GLU A 60 -3.91 23.30 14.57
C GLU A 60 -5.04 22.32 14.96
N GLY A 61 -5.26 22.11 16.25
CA GLY A 61 -6.36 21.29 16.77
C GLY A 61 -6.23 19.76 16.65
N ASP A 62 -5.55 19.23 15.64
CA ASP A 62 -5.50 17.80 15.29
C ASP A 62 -4.13 17.31 14.77
N MET A 63 -3.12 18.16 14.57
CA MET A 63 -1.80 17.73 14.14
C MET A 63 -0.87 17.48 15.32
N ILE A 64 -0.50 16.21 15.55
CA ILE A 64 0.51 15.85 16.55
C ILE A 64 1.90 16.23 16.02
N VAL A 65 2.58 17.11 16.73
CA VAL A 65 3.89 17.67 16.32
C VAL A 65 5.06 17.27 17.23
N GLY A 66 4.78 16.46 18.27
CA GLY A 66 5.80 15.91 19.17
C GLY A 66 5.25 15.57 20.55
N ASN A 67 6.14 15.17 21.46
CA ASN A 67 5.78 14.93 22.86
C ASN A 67 5.62 16.26 23.60
N ALA A 68 4.60 16.39 24.43
CA ALA A 68 4.36 17.62 25.18
C ALA A 68 5.54 18.00 26.11
N GLU A 69 6.24 17.02 26.68
CA GLU A 69 7.40 17.29 27.55
C GLU A 69 8.48 18.12 26.84
N ASP A 70 8.70 17.90 25.54
CA ASP A 70 9.68 18.65 24.76
C ASP A 70 9.31 20.13 24.66
N PHE A 71 8.02 20.43 24.52
CA PHE A 71 7.49 21.79 24.29
C PHE A 71 7.21 22.57 25.57
N PHE A 72 6.75 21.90 26.62
CA PHE A 72 6.25 22.57 27.83
C PHE A 72 7.29 22.60 28.97
N SER A 73 8.27 21.68 28.98
CA SER A 73 9.28 21.61 30.04
C SER A 73 10.58 22.36 29.72
N HIS A 74 10.76 22.82 28.48
CA HIS A 74 11.98 23.51 28.01
C HIS A 74 11.67 24.79 27.22
N PRO A 75 11.02 25.81 27.81
CA PRO A 75 10.57 27.03 27.11
C PRO A 75 11.71 27.84 26.48
N ASP A 76 12.94 27.71 26.99
CA ASP A 76 14.14 28.39 26.47
C ASP A 76 14.70 27.75 25.19
N ARG A 77 14.27 26.53 24.83
CA ARG A 77 14.52 25.92 23.52
C ARG A 77 13.57 26.57 22.50
N ARG A 78 13.82 27.85 22.19
CA ARG A 78 13.04 28.65 21.22
C ARG A 78 12.97 28.06 19.81
N THR A 79 13.85 27.13 19.53
CA THR A 79 13.74 26.17 18.44
C THR A 79 13.97 24.82 19.08
N ILE A 80 12.89 24.10 19.35
CA ILE A 80 13.02 22.65 19.44
C ILE A 80 13.26 22.27 17.99
N ASN A 81 14.45 21.75 17.66
CA ASN A 81 14.55 20.87 16.49
C ASN A 81 13.39 19.92 16.70
N GLY A 82 12.33 20.01 15.88
CA GLY A 82 11.11 19.26 16.10
C GLY A 82 11.53 17.81 16.15
N LEU A 83 11.66 17.28 17.37
CA LEU A 83 12.27 16.00 17.67
C LEU A 83 13.73 15.88 17.14
N SER A 84 14.60 15.25 17.94
CA SER A 84 15.65 14.44 17.33
C SER A 84 14.95 13.34 16.52
N ASN A 85 14.99 13.42 15.17
CA ASN A 85 14.24 12.61 14.18
C ASN A 85 12.74 12.94 14.05
N ASN A 86 12.08 13.12 12.90
CA ASN A 86 12.48 13.24 11.49
C ASN A 86 11.24 13.46 10.57
N SER A 87 10.13 14.12 10.91
CA SER A 87 8.90 13.80 10.13
C SER A 87 7.99 14.96 9.77
N TYR A 88 8.38 15.63 8.70
CA TYR A 88 7.42 16.23 7.78
C TYR A 88 7.63 15.59 6.40
N GLY A 89 6.54 15.26 5.71
CA GLY A 89 6.58 14.88 4.31
C GLY A 89 7.39 13.62 3.99
N GLN A 90 7.77 12.82 4.99
CA GLN A 90 8.23 11.46 4.71
C GLN A 90 7.01 10.61 4.41
N THR A 91 6.96 10.15 3.16
CA THR A 91 6.06 9.11 2.73
C THR A 91 6.38 7.83 3.47
N TRP A 92 5.34 7.05 3.80
CA TRP A 92 5.54 5.68 4.24
C TRP A 92 6.37 4.90 3.22
N PRO A 93 7.36 4.08 3.66
CA PRO A 93 8.17 3.28 2.76
C PRO A 93 7.30 2.48 1.80
N ASN A 94 7.64 2.56 0.51
CA ASN A 94 6.95 1.87 -0.57
C ASN A 94 5.47 2.23 -0.77
N GLY A 95 4.94 3.24 -0.08
CA GLY A 95 3.50 3.50 -0.01
C GLY A 95 2.72 2.41 0.72
N VAL A 96 3.37 1.60 1.54
CA VAL A 96 2.73 0.60 2.40
C VAL A 96 2.61 1.16 3.81
N VAL A 97 1.39 1.17 4.33
CA VAL A 97 1.04 1.79 5.62
C VAL A 97 0.46 0.72 6.54
N PRO A 98 1.28 0.06 7.37
CA PRO A 98 0.78 -0.93 8.30
C PRO A 98 -0.06 -0.25 9.39
N TYR A 99 -1.15 -0.89 9.81
CA TYR A 99 -1.99 -0.37 10.89
C TYR A 99 -2.41 -1.43 11.88
N TYR A 100 -2.67 -1.01 13.11
CA TYR A 100 -3.26 -1.80 14.17
C TYR A 100 -4.43 -1.01 14.77
N ILE A 101 -5.57 -1.69 14.93
CA ILE A 101 -6.76 -1.13 15.59
C ILE A 101 -6.76 -1.67 17.02
N ASN A 102 -6.61 -0.77 18.00
CA ASN A 102 -6.60 -1.17 19.40
C ASN A 102 -7.93 -1.83 19.79
N THR A 103 -7.85 -2.95 20.52
CA THR A 103 -9.01 -3.75 20.92
C THR A 103 -9.92 -3.09 21.95
N ASP A 104 -9.46 -2.00 22.57
CA ASP A 104 -10.25 -1.23 23.55
C ASP A 104 -11.23 -0.24 22.88
N LEU A 105 -11.15 -0.08 21.55
CA LEU A 105 -12.07 0.76 20.78
C LEU A 105 -13.47 0.14 20.68
N SER A 106 -14.50 0.98 20.71
CA SER A 106 -15.87 0.54 20.50
C SER A 106 -16.10 0.07 19.05
N ASP A 107 -17.00 -0.90 18.86
CA ASP A 107 -17.33 -1.43 17.51
C ASP A 107 -17.71 -0.31 16.53
N SER A 108 -18.44 0.71 17.00
CA SER A 108 -18.82 1.87 16.18
C SER A 108 -17.61 2.70 15.72
N VAL A 109 -16.59 2.85 16.56
CA VAL A 109 -15.34 3.53 16.18
C VAL A 109 -14.54 2.67 15.21
N VAL A 110 -14.46 1.36 15.45
CA VAL A 110 -13.79 0.40 14.56
C VAL A 110 -14.39 0.42 13.16
N GLU A 111 -15.72 0.41 13.02
CA GLU A 111 -16.42 0.50 11.73
C GLU A 111 -16.05 1.77 10.96
N LYS A 112 -15.96 2.92 11.63
CA LYS A 112 -15.57 4.20 11.00
C LYS A 112 -14.11 4.20 10.55
N ILE A 113 -13.22 3.60 11.34
CA ILE A 113 -11.80 3.44 10.99
C ILE A 113 -11.67 2.53 9.77
N GLN A 114 -12.34 1.37 9.77
CA GLN A 114 -12.34 0.45 8.64
C GLN A 114 -12.89 1.11 7.37
N SER A 115 -13.99 1.87 7.48
CA SER A 115 -14.52 2.63 6.34
C SER A 115 -13.51 3.65 5.79
N ALA A 116 -12.73 4.30 6.64
CA ALA A 116 -11.69 5.23 6.21
C ALA A 116 -10.48 4.52 5.58
N ILE A 117 -10.10 3.36 6.11
CA ILE A 117 -9.05 2.50 5.55
C ILE A 117 -9.45 2.01 4.16
N ASP A 118 -10.67 1.50 4.01
CA ASP A 118 -11.22 1.05 2.73
C ASP A 118 -11.29 2.20 1.72
N HIS A 119 -11.67 3.41 2.18
CA HIS A 119 -11.68 4.60 1.34
C HIS A 119 -10.28 4.88 0.76
N TRP A 120 -9.24 4.98 1.60
CA TRP A 120 -7.87 5.17 1.14
C TRP A 120 -7.37 4.00 0.28
N ASN A 121 -7.78 2.78 0.60
CA ASN A 121 -7.45 1.61 -0.20
C ASN A 121 -8.19 1.54 -1.56
N SER A 122 -9.25 2.32 -1.76
CA SER A 122 -9.99 2.34 -3.04
C SER A 122 -9.46 3.35 -4.06
N ILE A 123 -8.75 4.39 -3.62
CA ILE A 123 -8.36 5.52 -4.47
C ILE A 123 -6.95 5.40 -5.09
N GLY A 124 -6.15 4.42 -4.66
CA GLY A 124 -4.81 4.11 -5.21
C GLY A 124 -3.65 4.83 -4.51
N ALA A 125 -2.44 4.69 -5.07
CA ALA A 125 -1.15 5.23 -4.60
C ALA A 125 -0.58 4.61 -3.31
N VAL A 126 -1.42 4.33 -2.31
CA VAL A 126 -0.99 3.72 -1.03
C VAL A 126 -1.76 2.45 -0.73
N THR A 127 -1.18 1.59 0.10
CA THR A 127 -1.80 0.35 0.58
C THR A 127 -1.74 0.32 2.10
N LEU A 128 -2.90 0.44 2.73
CA LEU A 128 -3.05 0.23 4.17
C LEU A 128 -3.20 -1.27 4.44
N VAL A 129 -2.31 -1.82 5.28
CA VAL A 129 -2.23 -3.26 5.55
C VAL A 129 -2.42 -3.53 7.04
N GLU A 130 -3.31 -4.45 7.37
CA GLU A 130 -3.49 -4.85 8.77
C GLU A 130 -2.22 -5.52 9.32
N ARG A 131 -1.76 -5.00 10.45
CA ARG A 131 -0.67 -5.57 11.23
C ARG A 131 -1.24 -6.57 12.22
N THR A 132 -0.90 -7.84 12.00
CA THR A 132 -1.26 -8.97 12.84
C THR A 132 -0.04 -9.46 13.61
N GLN A 133 -0.25 -10.39 14.55
CA GLN A 133 0.87 -11.03 15.24
C GLN A 133 1.82 -11.75 14.27
N LEU A 134 1.30 -12.32 13.18
CA LEU A 134 2.07 -13.10 12.20
C LEU A 134 3.00 -12.24 11.33
N ASN A 135 2.60 -11.01 11.00
CA ASN A 135 3.39 -10.10 10.16
C ASN A 135 4.06 -8.96 10.95
N SER A 136 3.91 -8.94 12.28
CA SER A 136 4.42 -7.90 13.18
C SER A 136 5.92 -7.59 13.03
N ALA A 137 6.73 -8.61 12.71
CA ALA A 137 8.17 -8.46 12.49
C ALA A 137 8.52 -7.75 11.16
N LEU A 138 7.61 -7.78 10.18
CA LEU A 138 7.76 -7.07 8.91
C LEU A 138 7.37 -5.59 9.04
N TYR A 139 6.56 -5.26 10.04
CA TYR A 139 5.99 -3.93 10.25
C TYR A 139 6.37 -3.39 11.65
N PRO A 140 7.65 -3.03 11.87
CA PRO A 140 8.09 -2.44 13.13
C PRO A 140 7.48 -1.05 13.34
N ASP A 141 7.33 -0.27 12.26
CA ASP A 141 6.63 1.01 12.26
C ASP A 141 5.21 0.83 11.69
N TYR A 142 4.22 1.40 12.37
CA TYR A 142 2.81 1.25 12.00
C TYR A 142 1.94 2.31 12.66
N ILE A 143 0.75 2.52 12.11
CA ILE A 143 -0.31 3.33 12.73
C ILE A 143 -0.98 2.53 13.84
N ASP A 144 -1.07 3.10 15.04
CA ASP A 144 -1.82 2.57 16.18
C ASP A 144 -3.05 3.45 16.44
N PHE A 145 -4.24 2.95 16.11
CA PHE A 145 -5.49 3.67 16.38
C PHE A 145 -5.89 3.48 17.85
N VAL A 146 -6.02 4.59 18.59
CA VAL A 146 -6.28 4.55 20.04
C VAL A 146 -7.34 5.57 20.47
N ASP A 147 -8.15 5.22 21.47
CA ASP A 147 -9.10 6.18 22.04
C ASP A 147 -8.36 7.23 22.85
N ALA A 148 -8.56 8.48 22.47
CA ALA A 148 -8.00 9.65 23.09
C ALA A 148 -9.09 10.73 23.31
N ASN A 149 -10.36 10.39 23.05
CA ASN A 149 -11.48 11.32 22.98
C ASN A 149 -11.18 12.54 22.10
N ARG A 150 -10.46 12.32 20.99
CA ARG A 150 -10.00 13.33 20.01
C ARG A 150 -9.66 12.70 18.68
N CYS A 151 -9.90 13.42 17.59
CA CYS A 151 -9.36 13.09 16.27
C CYS A 151 -8.06 13.89 16.11
N ALA A 152 -6.94 13.19 15.98
CA ALA A 152 -5.64 13.81 15.75
C ALA A 152 -4.64 12.78 15.22
N SER A 153 -3.62 13.25 14.51
CA SER A 153 -2.66 12.38 13.85
C SER A 153 -1.29 13.02 13.73
N TRP A 154 -0.26 12.19 13.70
CA TRP A 154 1.07 12.62 13.27
C TRP A 154 1.07 12.94 11.77
N ILE A 155 1.95 13.84 11.36
CA ILE A 155 2.10 14.19 9.95
C ILE A 155 3.17 13.31 9.29
N GLY A 156 2.77 12.44 8.38
CA GLY A 156 3.67 11.53 7.66
C GLY A 156 4.25 10.39 8.52
N TYR A 157 5.19 9.66 7.92
CA TYR A 157 5.90 8.53 8.53
C TYR A 157 6.91 8.96 9.59
N GLN A 158 6.81 8.42 10.81
CA GLN A 158 7.64 8.82 11.96
C GLN A 158 8.96 8.05 12.11
N ALA A 159 9.08 6.81 11.62
CA ALA A 159 10.25 5.94 11.80
C ALA A 159 10.65 5.72 13.29
N THR A 160 9.66 5.64 14.19
CA THR A 160 9.85 5.51 15.65
C THR A 160 9.11 4.32 16.26
N GLY A 161 8.67 3.37 15.44
CA GLY A 161 7.77 2.28 15.83
C GLY A 161 6.30 2.69 15.71
N PRO A 162 5.44 2.36 16.69
CA PRO A 162 4.03 2.74 16.64
C PRO A 162 3.86 4.27 16.67
N GLN A 163 3.16 4.82 15.69
CA GLN A 163 2.68 6.20 15.70
C GLN A 163 1.17 6.22 15.88
N LYS A 164 0.68 7.04 16.81
CA LYS A 164 -0.73 7.02 17.20
C LYS A 164 -1.59 7.86 16.25
N ILE A 165 -2.74 7.32 15.87
CA ILE A 165 -3.88 8.13 15.44
C ILE A 165 -4.89 8.11 16.59
N TYR A 166 -5.23 9.31 17.06
CA TYR A 166 -6.23 9.52 18.07
C TYR A 166 -7.62 9.44 17.45
N THR A 167 -8.50 8.74 18.16
CA THR A 167 -9.93 8.66 17.84
C THR A 167 -10.78 8.91 19.09
N GLY A 168 -12.10 8.88 18.89
CA GLY A 168 -13.12 8.99 19.92
C GLY A 168 -14.51 8.81 19.30
N ASP A 169 -15.53 8.60 20.13
CA ASP A 169 -16.89 8.29 19.65
C ASP A 169 -17.47 9.36 18.70
N TYR A 170 -17.07 10.63 18.87
CA TYR A 170 -17.52 11.74 18.02
C TYR A 170 -16.75 11.86 16.69
N CYS A 171 -15.60 11.20 16.55
CA CYS A 171 -14.89 11.16 15.28
C CYS A 171 -15.78 10.42 14.26
N SER A 172 -16.03 11.07 13.13
CA SER A 172 -16.75 10.48 12.00
C SER A 172 -15.80 9.65 11.12
N ALA A 173 -16.33 8.83 10.22
CA ALA A 173 -15.51 8.18 9.19
C ALA A 173 -14.70 9.20 8.37
N GLY A 174 -15.31 10.35 8.01
CA GLY A 174 -14.58 11.42 7.33
C GLY A 174 -13.51 12.11 8.19
N SER A 175 -13.66 12.11 9.52
CA SER A 175 -12.58 12.52 10.43
C SER A 175 -11.43 11.52 10.36
N MET A 176 -11.70 10.22 10.35
CA MET A 176 -10.65 9.21 10.19
C MET A 176 -9.99 9.25 8.80
N ILE A 177 -10.73 9.57 7.73
CA ILE A 177 -10.12 9.83 6.40
C ILE A 177 -9.13 10.99 6.49
N HIS A 178 -9.50 12.07 7.18
CA HIS A 178 -8.65 13.24 7.41
C HIS A 178 -7.39 12.90 8.22
N GLU A 179 -7.54 12.20 9.35
CA GLU A 179 -6.40 11.81 10.20
C GLU A 179 -5.43 10.85 9.50
N ILE A 180 -5.95 9.92 8.70
CA ILE A 180 -5.10 9.09 7.83
C ILE A 180 -4.42 9.97 6.77
N GLY A 181 -5.11 10.98 6.22
CA GLY A 181 -4.51 11.99 5.33
C GLY A 181 -3.28 12.68 5.95
N HIS A 182 -3.37 13.10 7.21
CA HIS A 182 -2.21 13.60 7.97
C HIS A 182 -1.11 12.56 8.08
N ALA A 183 -1.43 11.32 8.48
CA ALA A 183 -0.44 10.25 8.59
C ALA A 183 0.23 9.90 7.24
N LEU A 184 -0.45 10.15 6.12
CA LEU A 184 0.11 10.00 4.77
C LEU A 184 1.00 11.18 4.35
N GLY A 185 0.93 12.31 5.06
CA GLY A 185 1.77 13.49 4.84
C GLY A 185 1.01 14.74 4.35
N LEU A 186 -0.33 14.72 4.31
CA LEU A 186 -1.10 15.91 3.96
C LEU A 186 -1.16 16.89 5.13
N LEU A 187 -1.14 18.18 4.79
CA LEU A 187 -1.43 19.28 5.70
C LEU A 187 -2.80 19.86 5.42
N HIS A 188 -3.22 20.77 6.29
CA HIS A 188 -4.39 21.58 6.06
C HIS A 188 -4.31 22.48 4.83
N GLU A 189 -5.34 22.44 3.99
CA GLU A 189 -5.40 23.20 2.74
C GLU A 189 -5.40 24.73 2.97
N HIS A 190 -6.02 25.20 4.06
CA HIS A 190 -6.13 26.65 4.37
C HIS A 190 -4.82 27.30 4.82
N THR A 191 -3.77 26.49 5.02
CA THR A 191 -2.43 26.94 5.43
C THR A 191 -1.45 27.05 4.28
N ARG A 192 -1.88 26.73 3.05
CA ARG A 192 -1.04 26.83 1.85
C ARG A 192 -0.47 28.24 1.64
N PRO A 193 0.73 28.37 1.03
CA PRO A 193 1.33 29.67 0.74
C PRO A 193 0.50 30.58 -0.18
N ASP A 194 -0.32 29.99 -1.05
CA ASP A 194 -1.14 30.71 -2.03
C ASP A 194 -2.58 30.96 -1.54
N ARG A 195 -2.94 30.54 -0.31
CA ARG A 195 -4.32 30.52 0.19
C ARG A 195 -5.01 31.89 0.16
N ASP A 196 -4.27 32.98 0.38
CA ASP A 196 -4.84 34.35 0.40
C ASP A 196 -5.40 34.79 -0.97
N ASN A 197 -5.10 34.07 -2.05
CA ASN A 197 -5.74 34.27 -3.35
C ASN A 197 -7.16 33.66 -3.42
N PHE A 198 -7.50 32.77 -2.49
CA PHE A 198 -8.67 31.89 -2.55
C PHE A 198 -9.62 32.08 -1.37
N VAL A 199 -9.09 32.32 -0.18
CA VAL A 199 -9.85 32.55 1.05
C VAL A 199 -9.37 33.80 1.78
N ARG A 200 -10.28 34.41 2.55
CA ARG A 200 -9.99 35.45 3.52
C ARG A 200 -10.11 34.87 4.93
N ILE A 201 -9.11 35.16 5.76
CA ILE A 201 -9.18 34.91 7.20
C ILE A 201 -9.71 36.14 7.91
N HIS A 202 -10.76 35.96 8.72
CA HIS A 202 -11.32 36.98 9.60
C HIS A 202 -10.67 36.87 10.97
N TRP A 203 -9.47 37.45 11.10
CA TRP A 203 -8.64 37.36 12.31
C TRP A 203 -9.34 37.87 13.59
N ASP A 204 -10.22 38.86 13.46
CA ASP A 204 -11.01 39.42 14.57
C ASP A 204 -12.02 38.44 15.18
N ARG A 205 -12.31 37.33 14.49
CA ARG A 205 -13.31 36.33 14.88
C ARG A 205 -12.68 35.05 15.40
N ILE A 206 -11.36 34.96 15.45
CA ILE A 206 -10.66 33.79 15.94
C ILE A 206 -10.60 33.84 17.48
N GLU A 207 -10.77 32.69 18.12
CA GLU A 207 -10.53 32.53 19.55
C GLU A 207 -9.11 32.99 19.93
N THR A 208 -8.99 33.69 21.07
CA THR A 208 -7.69 34.11 21.59
C THR A 208 -6.73 32.92 21.68
N ASP A 209 -5.49 33.14 21.22
CA ASP A 209 -4.40 32.16 21.14
C ASP A 209 -4.55 31.11 20.02
N MET A 210 -5.59 31.17 19.19
CA MET A 210 -5.78 30.26 18.04
C MET A 210 -5.37 30.83 16.70
N GLU A 211 -4.95 32.10 16.65
CA GLU A 211 -4.61 32.80 15.42
C GLU A 211 -3.49 32.07 14.66
N LEU A 212 -2.50 31.54 15.38
CA LEU A 212 -1.39 30.82 14.76
C LEU A 212 -1.81 29.54 14.01
N ASN A 213 -3.01 29.00 14.26
CA ASN A 213 -3.54 27.85 13.51
C ASN A 213 -4.01 28.21 12.09
N PHE A 214 -4.15 29.50 11.80
CA PHE A 214 -4.55 30.03 10.49
C PHE A 214 -3.38 30.66 9.73
N GLU A 215 -2.20 30.70 10.33
CA GLU A 215 -1.01 31.24 9.69
C GLU A 215 -0.56 30.34 8.54
N ILE A 216 -0.05 30.96 7.49
CA ILE A 216 0.50 30.24 6.35
C ILE A 216 1.73 29.42 6.79
N ILE A 217 1.85 28.22 6.24
CA ILE A 217 3.02 27.35 6.41
C ILE A 217 4.09 27.81 5.43
N SER A 218 5.07 28.55 5.93
CA SER A 218 6.23 29.00 5.14
C SER A 218 7.02 27.78 4.64
N GLY A 219 7.24 27.69 3.32
CA GLY A 219 7.86 26.53 2.68
C GLY A 219 6.87 25.46 2.19
N GLY A 220 5.60 25.51 2.64
CA GLY A 220 4.57 24.59 2.19
C GLY A 220 4.50 24.47 0.68
N VAL A 221 4.27 23.26 0.16
CA VAL A 221 4.20 23.04 -1.28
C VAL A 221 2.75 23.16 -1.74
N ALA A 222 2.50 24.09 -2.65
CA ALA A 222 1.23 24.18 -3.37
C ALA A 222 1.15 23.05 -4.42
N LEU A 223 0.67 21.88 -4.02
CA LEU A 223 0.46 20.76 -4.93
C LEU A 223 -0.83 20.97 -5.73
N GLY A 224 -0.69 21.43 -6.97
CA GLY A 224 -1.83 21.69 -7.86
C GLY A 224 -2.66 22.92 -7.44
N SER A 225 -3.89 23.00 -7.96
CA SER A 225 -4.82 24.10 -7.66
C SER A 225 -5.29 24.05 -6.20
N TYR A 226 -5.71 25.19 -5.65
CA TYR A 226 -6.35 25.25 -4.33
C TYR A 226 -7.68 24.48 -4.33
N ASP A 227 -7.86 23.58 -3.37
CA ASP A 227 -9.02 22.69 -3.31
C ASP A 227 -9.95 23.04 -2.13
N TYR A 228 -10.94 23.90 -2.39
CA TYR A 228 -12.00 24.23 -1.43
C TYR A 228 -12.75 23.01 -0.89
N GLY A 229 -12.82 21.92 -1.66
CA GLY A 229 -13.51 20.70 -1.28
C GLY A 229 -12.61 19.68 -0.60
N SER A 230 -11.34 20.01 -0.35
CA SER A 230 -10.39 19.11 0.31
C SER A 230 -10.91 18.63 1.66
N ILE A 231 -10.71 17.34 1.93
CA ILE A 231 -10.96 16.75 3.26
C ILE A 231 -10.07 17.40 4.32
N MET A 232 -8.93 17.98 3.90
CA MET A 232 -7.96 18.69 4.74
C MET A 232 -8.30 20.18 4.91
N HIS A 233 -9.38 20.69 4.33
CA HIS A 233 -9.76 22.09 4.52
C HIS A 233 -10.52 22.27 5.85
N TYR A 234 -10.20 23.34 6.58
CA TYR A 234 -10.98 23.78 7.73
C TYR A 234 -12.39 24.23 7.36
N GLY A 235 -13.33 24.05 8.29
CA GLY A 235 -14.68 24.59 8.17
C GLY A 235 -14.72 26.11 8.37
N PRO A 236 -15.81 26.77 7.94
CA PRO A 236 -15.92 28.22 7.97
C PRO A 236 -15.86 28.79 9.39
N THR A 237 -16.29 28.04 10.41
CA THR A 237 -16.45 28.51 11.80
C THR A 237 -15.46 27.87 12.78
N PHE A 238 -14.42 27.19 12.29
CA PHE A 238 -13.42 26.62 13.21
C PHE A 238 -12.71 27.72 14.00
N PHE A 239 -12.52 27.45 15.30
CA PHE A 239 -11.99 28.36 16.30
C PHE A 239 -12.65 29.75 16.29
N SER A 240 -13.95 29.81 15.99
CA SER A 240 -14.71 31.06 15.99
C SER A 240 -15.09 31.46 17.42
N ASN A 241 -14.78 32.70 17.80
CA ASN A 241 -15.09 33.25 19.11
C ASN A 241 -16.56 33.70 19.25
N ASP A 242 -17.32 33.77 18.16
CA ASP A 242 -18.69 34.29 18.13
C ASP A 242 -19.64 33.53 17.19
N GLY A 243 -19.18 32.39 16.67
CA GLY A 243 -19.92 31.53 15.74
C GLY A 243 -19.99 32.04 14.29
N ARG A 244 -19.44 33.22 13.98
CA ARG A 244 -19.35 33.73 12.60
C ARG A 244 -18.15 33.11 11.87
N PRO A 245 -18.13 33.13 10.52
CA PRO A 245 -17.03 32.53 9.78
C PRO A 245 -15.68 33.19 10.06
N THR A 246 -14.68 32.38 10.42
CA THR A 246 -13.25 32.69 10.47
C THR A 246 -12.60 32.52 9.09
N ILE A 247 -13.10 31.62 8.25
CA ILE A 247 -12.65 31.44 6.85
C ILE A 247 -13.80 31.73 5.89
N GLU A 248 -13.54 32.58 4.89
CA GLU A 248 -14.50 32.92 3.83
C GLU A 248 -13.85 32.72 2.45
N ALA A 249 -14.49 31.98 1.56
CA ALA A 249 -14.05 31.90 0.16
C ALA A 249 -14.27 33.25 -0.56
N ILE A 250 -13.23 33.77 -1.21
CA ILE A 250 -13.31 35.04 -1.96
C ILE A 250 -13.48 34.86 -3.47
N GLN A 251 -13.26 33.64 -3.97
CA GLN A 251 -13.60 33.26 -5.35
C GLN A 251 -14.90 32.44 -5.35
N SER A 252 -15.63 32.49 -6.48
CA SER A 252 -16.84 31.68 -6.64
C SER A 252 -16.47 30.19 -6.67
N THR A 253 -17.11 29.41 -5.80
CA THR A 253 -16.95 27.95 -5.73
C THR A 253 -18.27 27.30 -5.36
N THR A 254 -18.51 26.10 -5.87
CA THR A 254 -19.64 25.24 -5.47
C THR A 254 -19.24 24.23 -4.41
N ALA A 255 -17.95 24.15 -4.06
CA ALA A 255 -17.45 23.25 -3.04
C ALA A 255 -17.74 23.79 -1.64
N THR A 256 -17.99 22.88 -0.71
CA THR A 256 -18.19 23.21 0.71
C THR A 256 -16.87 23.04 1.46
N ILE A 257 -16.28 24.16 1.90
CA ILE A 257 -15.12 24.14 2.79
C ILE A 257 -15.46 23.44 4.11
N GLY A 258 -14.54 22.62 4.62
CA GLY A 258 -14.75 21.87 5.86
C GLY A 258 -15.60 20.60 5.74
N GLN A 259 -15.88 20.14 4.52
CA GLN A 259 -16.55 18.85 4.35
C GLN A 259 -15.75 17.71 5.02
N ARG A 260 -16.47 16.73 5.58
CA ARG A 260 -15.92 15.52 6.23
C ARG A 260 -16.63 14.27 5.73
N VAL A 261 -16.73 14.14 4.40
CA VAL A 261 -17.41 13.03 3.72
C VAL A 261 -16.42 12.15 2.97
N THR A 262 -15.56 12.73 2.13
CA THR A 262 -14.66 11.95 1.25
C THR A 262 -13.46 12.79 0.79
N THR A 263 -12.41 12.14 0.29
CA THR A 263 -11.31 12.85 -0.39
C THR A 263 -11.80 13.54 -1.67
N SER A 264 -11.35 14.76 -1.89
CA SER A 264 -11.49 15.50 -3.14
C SER A 264 -10.57 14.94 -4.25
N ALA A 265 -10.69 15.49 -5.46
CA ALA A 265 -9.76 15.17 -6.55
C ALA A 265 -8.35 15.73 -6.28
N GLY A 266 -8.25 16.90 -5.62
CA GLY A 266 -6.98 17.46 -5.19
C GLY A 266 -6.28 16.57 -4.18
N ASP A 267 -6.99 16.08 -3.15
CA ASP A 267 -6.43 15.18 -2.12
C ASP A 267 -5.82 13.92 -2.76
N ARG A 268 -6.56 13.27 -3.66
CA ARG A 268 -6.10 12.07 -4.38
C ARG A 268 -4.85 12.36 -5.21
N LYS A 269 -4.83 13.49 -5.91
CA LYS A 269 -3.68 13.90 -6.73
C LYS A 269 -2.46 14.18 -5.86
N SER A 270 -2.63 14.88 -4.74
CA SER A 270 -1.54 15.20 -3.81
C SER A 270 -0.89 13.92 -3.27
N ILE A 271 -1.68 12.93 -2.85
CA ILE A 271 -1.14 11.63 -2.42
C ILE A 271 -0.48 10.87 -3.57
N ALA A 272 -1.07 10.87 -4.77
CA ALA A 272 -0.47 10.20 -5.92
C ALA A 272 0.89 10.82 -6.32
N GLU A 273 1.05 12.14 -6.25
CA GLU A 273 2.32 12.81 -6.49
C GLU A 273 3.32 12.60 -5.36
N LEU A 274 2.87 12.59 -4.09
CA LEU A 274 3.73 12.29 -2.95
C LEU A 274 4.33 10.88 -3.04
N TYR A 275 3.54 9.87 -3.40
CA TYR A 275 3.96 8.46 -3.45
C TYR A 275 4.34 7.96 -4.85
N LYS A 276 4.70 8.88 -5.75
CA LYS A 276 5.01 8.57 -7.15
C LYS A 276 6.33 7.81 -7.28
N SER A 277 6.31 6.75 -8.08
CA SER A 277 7.49 5.94 -8.44
C SER A 277 7.93 6.19 -9.89
N ASN A 278 9.09 5.65 -10.27
CA ASN A 278 9.56 5.65 -11.64
C ASN A 278 9.96 4.22 -12.03
N LEU A 279 9.00 3.45 -12.54
CA LEU A 279 9.23 2.05 -12.86
C LEU A 279 9.63 1.89 -14.32
N SER A 280 10.40 0.83 -14.59
CA SER A 280 10.74 0.45 -15.95
C SER A 280 10.74 -1.06 -16.10
N LEU A 281 10.25 -1.55 -17.22
CA LEU A 281 10.20 -2.96 -17.59
C LEU A 281 11.12 -3.21 -18.79
N VAL A 282 11.91 -4.28 -18.71
CA VAL A 282 12.64 -4.84 -19.86
C VAL A 282 12.41 -6.34 -19.93
N ALA A 283 12.00 -6.85 -21.09
CA ALA A 283 11.75 -8.27 -21.33
C ALA A 283 12.87 -8.86 -22.20
N SER A 284 13.48 -9.96 -21.74
CA SER A 284 14.55 -10.63 -22.48
C SER A 284 14.33 -12.13 -22.56
N ALA A 285 14.30 -12.67 -23.78
CA ALA A 285 14.28 -14.12 -23.99
C ALA A 285 15.69 -14.70 -23.89
N ALA A 286 15.83 -15.89 -23.30
CA ALA A 286 17.12 -16.59 -23.21
C ALA A 286 17.67 -17.03 -24.58
N SER A 287 16.81 -17.10 -25.60
CA SER A 287 17.17 -17.45 -26.97
C SER A 287 16.24 -16.76 -27.97
N SER A 288 16.80 -16.31 -29.10
CA SER A 288 16.02 -15.69 -30.18
C SER A 288 15.18 -16.70 -30.98
N SER A 289 15.46 -17.99 -30.82
CA SER A 289 14.72 -19.08 -31.46
C SER A 289 14.71 -20.36 -30.64
N VAL A 290 13.63 -21.13 -30.74
CA VAL A 290 13.48 -22.48 -30.16
C VAL A 290 12.87 -23.45 -31.18
N ASN A 291 13.11 -24.75 -31.04
CA ASN A 291 12.40 -25.74 -31.86
C ASN A 291 10.94 -25.88 -31.42
N ALA A 292 10.06 -26.27 -32.33
CA ALA A 292 8.66 -26.57 -32.07
C ALA A 292 8.49 -27.52 -30.87
N GLY A 293 7.66 -27.11 -29.91
CA GLY A 293 7.42 -27.84 -28.66
C GLY A 293 8.49 -27.65 -27.57
N ASN A 294 9.62 -27.00 -27.85
CA ASN A 294 10.57 -26.61 -26.81
C ASN A 294 10.08 -25.34 -26.10
N PRO A 295 10.13 -25.29 -24.76
CA PRO A 295 9.71 -24.12 -24.01
C PRO A 295 10.64 -22.93 -24.22
N VAL A 296 10.12 -21.74 -23.95
CA VAL A 296 10.85 -20.47 -23.97
C VAL A 296 11.01 -19.96 -22.56
N ASP A 297 12.22 -19.53 -22.23
CA ASP A 297 12.53 -18.83 -20.99
C ASP A 297 12.61 -17.32 -21.28
N VAL A 298 11.81 -16.54 -20.57
CA VAL A 298 11.80 -15.06 -20.62
C VAL A 298 12.10 -14.53 -19.25
N THR A 299 13.02 -13.58 -19.16
CA THR A 299 13.30 -12.84 -17.93
C THR A 299 12.72 -11.43 -18.06
N LEU A 300 11.87 -11.07 -17.10
CA LEU A 300 11.34 -9.73 -16.94
C LEU A 300 12.19 -9.01 -15.91
N TYR A 301 12.84 -7.92 -16.30
CA TYR A 301 13.60 -7.05 -15.43
C TYR A 301 12.74 -5.83 -15.08
N VAL A 302 12.57 -5.58 -13.80
CA VAL A 302 11.80 -4.44 -13.29
C VAL A 302 12.74 -3.59 -12.42
N THR A 303 12.80 -2.30 -12.70
CA THR A 303 13.62 -1.35 -11.93
C THR A 303 12.74 -0.23 -11.41
N ASN A 304 13.03 0.24 -10.19
CA ASN A 304 12.48 1.48 -9.65
C ASN A 304 13.59 2.53 -9.56
N ASN A 305 13.52 3.55 -10.40
CA ASN A 305 14.52 4.61 -10.51
C ASN A 305 14.19 5.85 -9.64
N SER A 306 13.16 5.80 -8.79
CA SER A 306 12.83 6.90 -7.88
C SER A 306 13.39 6.69 -6.47
N SER A 307 13.30 7.74 -5.66
CA SER A 307 13.64 7.71 -4.23
C SER A 307 12.52 7.17 -3.34
N ILE A 308 11.41 6.71 -3.93
CA ILE A 308 10.23 6.19 -3.21
C ILE A 308 9.93 4.81 -3.79
N GLY A 309 9.67 3.83 -2.93
CA GLY A 309 9.32 2.49 -3.40
C GLY A 309 7.93 2.40 -4.05
N ALA A 310 7.71 1.32 -4.77
CA ALA A 310 6.42 0.97 -5.36
C ALA A 310 5.76 -0.17 -4.59
N ASN A 311 4.43 -0.25 -4.68
CA ASN A 311 3.65 -1.36 -4.12
C ASN A 311 2.63 -1.93 -5.12
N THR A 312 2.28 -3.20 -4.88
CA THR A 312 1.33 -3.99 -5.68
C THR A 312 1.68 -3.93 -7.17
N LEU A 313 2.88 -4.38 -7.52
CA LEU A 313 3.35 -4.48 -8.90
C LEU A 313 2.75 -5.72 -9.55
N GLN A 314 2.38 -5.60 -10.82
CA GLN A 314 1.84 -6.68 -11.63
C GLN A 314 2.42 -6.60 -13.04
N ALA A 315 3.24 -7.57 -13.41
CA ALA A 315 3.67 -7.78 -14.78
C ALA A 315 2.69 -8.73 -15.47
N VAL A 316 2.11 -8.29 -16.58
CA VAL A 316 1.17 -9.09 -17.40
C VAL A 316 1.85 -9.39 -18.72
N MET A 317 2.11 -10.67 -18.97
CA MET A 317 2.71 -11.18 -20.20
C MET A 317 1.68 -12.00 -20.97
N PRO A 318 1.07 -11.43 -22.02
CA PRO A 318 0.23 -12.17 -22.95
C PRO A 318 1.02 -13.30 -23.60
N VAL A 319 0.39 -14.47 -23.71
CA VAL A 319 0.97 -15.66 -24.35
C VAL A 319 0.02 -16.19 -25.42
N PRO A 320 0.50 -16.87 -26.47
CA PRO A 320 -0.37 -17.39 -27.51
C PRO A 320 -1.38 -18.42 -27.01
N ALA A 321 -2.45 -18.58 -27.79
CA ALA A 321 -3.39 -19.66 -27.60
C ALA A 321 -2.67 -21.02 -27.57
N GLY A 322 -2.89 -21.81 -26.52
CA GLY A 322 -2.24 -23.10 -26.32
C GLY A 322 -0.98 -23.07 -25.44
N SER A 323 -0.41 -21.90 -25.16
CA SER A 323 0.75 -21.76 -24.27
C SER A 323 0.35 -21.85 -22.79
N THR A 324 1.21 -22.46 -22.00
CA THR A 324 1.04 -22.65 -20.55
C THR A 324 2.29 -22.21 -19.80
N LEU A 325 2.09 -21.61 -18.63
CA LEU A 325 3.13 -21.37 -17.64
C LEU A 325 3.63 -22.71 -17.11
N LEU A 326 4.92 -22.99 -17.29
CA LEU A 326 5.55 -24.22 -16.82
C LEU A 326 6.23 -24.05 -15.47
N SER A 327 6.96 -22.95 -15.29
CA SER A 327 7.68 -22.62 -14.05
C SER A 327 8.06 -21.15 -14.02
N TYR A 328 8.44 -20.64 -12.85
CA TYR A 328 9.05 -19.33 -12.69
C TYR A 328 10.09 -19.32 -11.55
N SER A 329 10.99 -18.35 -11.55
CA SER A 329 11.92 -18.11 -10.43
C SER A 329 11.26 -17.21 -9.39
N ALA A 330 11.28 -17.60 -8.11
CA ALA A 330 10.63 -16.85 -7.04
C ALA A 330 11.62 -16.41 -5.96
N SER A 331 11.89 -15.10 -5.88
CA SER A 331 12.44 -14.46 -4.66
C SER A 331 11.41 -13.52 -4.04
N HIS A 332 10.78 -12.67 -4.87
CA HIS A 332 9.77 -11.67 -4.44
C HIS A 332 8.58 -11.55 -5.40
N TRP A 333 8.45 -12.51 -6.34
CA TRP A 333 7.40 -12.55 -7.35
C TRP A 333 6.61 -13.84 -7.26
N THR A 334 5.30 -13.76 -7.47
CA THR A 334 4.42 -14.91 -7.62
C THR A 334 3.78 -14.86 -8.99
N CYS A 335 4.05 -15.85 -9.84
CA CYS A 335 3.42 -15.92 -11.16
C CYS A 335 2.31 -16.96 -11.19
N SER A 336 1.26 -16.66 -11.94
CA SER A 336 0.12 -17.54 -12.16
C SER A 336 -0.42 -17.39 -13.59
N GLN A 337 -1.24 -18.35 -14.00
CA GLN A 337 -1.94 -18.33 -15.27
C GLN A 337 -3.32 -18.94 -15.05
N ALA A 338 -4.39 -18.23 -15.42
CA ALA A 338 -5.77 -18.67 -15.16
C ALA A 338 -6.17 -19.93 -15.95
N GLY A 339 -5.46 -20.22 -17.04
CA GLY A 339 -5.66 -21.39 -17.87
C GLY A 339 -4.79 -21.32 -19.13
N THR A 340 -4.79 -22.38 -19.93
CA THR A 340 -4.05 -22.43 -21.19
C THR A 340 -4.43 -21.29 -22.12
N GLY A 341 -3.42 -20.53 -22.59
CA GLY A 341 -3.59 -19.37 -23.46
C GLY A 341 -4.11 -18.11 -22.77
N ALA A 342 -4.36 -18.13 -21.46
CA ALA A 342 -4.56 -16.90 -20.68
C ALA A 342 -3.22 -16.24 -20.39
N ASP A 343 -3.23 -14.93 -20.13
CA ASP A 343 -2.04 -14.17 -19.81
C ASP A 343 -1.32 -14.75 -18.58
N VAL A 344 0.01 -14.70 -18.61
CA VAL A 344 0.82 -14.99 -17.43
C VAL A 344 0.94 -13.71 -16.62
N THR A 345 0.46 -13.76 -15.39
CA THR A 345 0.49 -12.64 -14.46
C THR A 345 1.51 -12.93 -13.37
N CYS A 346 2.46 -12.01 -13.18
CA CYS A 346 3.44 -12.07 -12.10
C CYS A 346 3.24 -10.88 -11.18
N ASP A 347 3.01 -11.13 -9.89
CA ASP A 347 2.74 -10.12 -8.88
C ASP A 347 3.92 -9.99 -7.91
N SER A 348 4.26 -8.75 -7.53
CA SER A 348 5.20 -8.45 -6.46
C SER A 348 4.61 -7.42 -5.50
N PRO A 349 4.63 -7.66 -4.18
CA PRO A 349 3.98 -6.76 -3.23
C PRO A 349 4.67 -5.40 -3.14
N VAL A 350 6.00 -5.36 -3.26
CA VAL A 350 6.83 -4.17 -3.05
C VAL A 350 8.07 -4.21 -3.94
N LEU A 351 8.46 -3.05 -4.47
CA LEU A 351 9.79 -2.81 -5.03
C LEU A 351 10.39 -1.55 -4.39
N GLU A 352 11.43 -1.72 -3.59
CA GLU A 352 12.09 -0.65 -2.85
C GLU A 352 12.62 0.49 -3.75
N ALA A 353 12.82 1.66 -3.16
CA ALA A 353 13.43 2.80 -3.84
C ALA A 353 14.82 2.44 -4.40
N GLY A 354 15.08 2.81 -5.67
CA GLY A 354 16.35 2.53 -6.33
C GLY A 354 16.64 1.05 -6.60
N ALA A 355 15.71 0.14 -6.33
CA ALA A 355 15.94 -1.29 -6.44
C ALA A 355 15.65 -1.81 -7.87
N ALA A 356 16.31 -2.92 -8.20
CA ALA A 356 16.02 -3.71 -9.40
C ALA A 356 15.74 -5.15 -8.99
N THR A 357 14.79 -5.77 -9.69
CA THR A 357 14.39 -7.17 -9.51
C THR A 357 14.19 -7.82 -10.87
N SER A 358 14.17 -9.15 -10.89
CA SER A 358 13.82 -9.89 -12.10
C SER A 358 12.98 -11.12 -11.77
N VAL A 359 12.13 -11.52 -12.72
CA VAL A 359 11.42 -12.79 -12.67
C VAL A 359 11.63 -13.52 -13.99
N ALA A 360 12.19 -14.73 -13.91
CA ALA A 360 12.30 -15.63 -15.05
C ALA A 360 11.05 -16.49 -15.13
N VAL A 361 10.41 -16.53 -16.30
CA VAL A 361 9.18 -17.24 -16.60
C VAL A 361 9.45 -18.22 -17.73
N ARG A 362 9.07 -19.48 -17.53
CA ARG A 362 9.17 -20.53 -18.55
C ARG A 362 7.79 -20.86 -19.10
N VAL A 363 7.62 -20.72 -20.41
CA VAL A 363 6.33 -20.91 -21.09
C VAL A 363 6.45 -22.01 -22.14
N SER A 364 5.42 -22.83 -22.28
CA SER A 364 5.35 -23.80 -23.38
C SER A 364 5.09 -23.11 -24.72
N THR A 365 5.57 -23.73 -25.81
CA THR A 365 5.33 -23.26 -27.18
C THR A 365 4.54 -24.29 -27.98
N SER A 366 3.87 -23.81 -29.03
CA SER A 366 3.18 -24.68 -29.98
C SER A 366 4.15 -25.61 -30.71
N SER A 367 3.65 -26.75 -31.17
CA SER A 367 4.35 -27.63 -32.12
C SER A 367 4.38 -27.09 -33.55
N THR A 368 3.77 -25.92 -33.79
CA THR A 368 3.72 -25.26 -35.11
C THR A 368 4.80 -24.19 -35.21
N ALA A 369 5.48 -24.13 -36.36
CA ALA A 369 6.44 -23.07 -36.65
C ALA A 369 5.77 -21.68 -36.67
N GLY A 370 6.47 -20.65 -36.22
CA GLY A 370 5.94 -19.29 -36.22
C GLY A 370 6.77 -18.33 -35.38
N GLN A 371 6.17 -17.18 -35.06
CA GLN A 371 6.74 -16.20 -34.14
C GLN A 371 5.89 -16.13 -32.87
N LEU A 372 6.58 -16.21 -31.73
CA LEU A 372 6.02 -16.00 -30.41
C LEU A 372 6.25 -14.53 -30.05
N PHE A 373 5.18 -13.76 -29.98
CA PHE A 373 5.20 -12.36 -29.53
C PHE A 373 4.77 -12.31 -28.07
N LEU A 374 5.64 -11.81 -27.20
CA LEU A 374 5.39 -11.70 -25.76
C LEU A 374 5.45 -10.23 -25.39
N ASP A 375 4.27 -9.63 -25.25
CA ASP A 375 4.08 -8.19 -25.16
C ASP A 375 3.80 -7.78 -23.71
N THR A 376 4.86 -7.65 -22.91
CA THR A 376 4.70 -7.56 -21.47
C THR A 376 4.40 -6.14 -21.04
N THR A 377 3.42 -5.96 -20.15
CA THR A 377 3.10 -4.69 -19.49
C THR A 377 3.41 -4.78 -18.00
N LEU A 378 3.76 -3.65 -17.39
CA LEU A 378 3.94 -3.50 -15.96
C LEU A 378 2.90 -2.51 -15.42
N ASN A 379 2.17 -2.93 -14.41
CA ASN A 379 1.24 -2.10 -13.66
C ASN A 379 1.69 -2.01 -12.20
N SER A 380 1.35 -0.92 -11.53
CA SER A 380 1.54 -0.76 -10.09
C SER A 380 0.41 0.05 -9.49
N ARG A 381 0.25 -0.08 -8.18
CA ARG A 381 -0.71 0.73 -7.43
C ARG A 381 -0.18 2.13 -7.12
N THR A 382 1.13 2.26 -6.92
CA THR A 382 1.82 3.55 -6.96
C THR A 382 1.73 4.14 -8.36
N MET A 383 1.51 5.45 -8.46
CA MET A 383 1.54 6.14 -9.74
C MET A 383 2.96 6.11 -10.30
N ASP A 384 3.07 5.92 -11.62
CA ASP A 384 4.34 6.04 -12.33
C ASP A 384 4.53 7.44 -12.93
N SER A 385 5.72 8.00 -12.75
CA SER A 385 6.16 9.24 -13.40
C SER A 385 6.39 9.09 -14.90
N ASN A 386 6.74 7.89 -15.37
CA ASN A 386 6.94 7.57 -16.76
C ASN A 386 6.20 6.29 -17.09
N THR A 387 5.09 6.36 -17.83
CA THR A 387 4.36 5.15 -18.22
C THR A 387 4.87 4.58 -19.55
N ALA A 388 5.81 5.25 -20.22
CA ALA A 388 6.27 4.88 -21.55
C ALA A 388 7.24 3.69 -21.55
N ASP A 389 7.87 3.40 -20.41
CA ASP A 389 8.79 2.29 -20.15
C ASP A 389 8.17 1.19 -19.30
N ASN A 390 6.84 1.21 -19.12
CA ASN A 390 6.07 0.14 -18.48
C ASN A 390 5.64 -0.97 -19.46
N HIS A 391 6.32 -1.05 -20.60
CA HIS A 391 5.99 -1.96 -21.68
C HIS A 391 7.25 -2.37 -22.43
N ASP A 392 7.40 -3.67 -22.69
CA ASP A 392 8.45 -4.18 -23.57
C ASP A 392 8.00 -5.49 -24.23
N SER A 393 8.48 -5.71 -25.45
CA SER A 393 8.09 -6.85 -26.29
C SER A 393 9.31 -7.68 -26.67
N VAL A 394 9.21 -9.01 -26.51
CA VAL A 394 10.20 -9.93 -27.05
C VAL A 394 9.57 -10.84 -28.12
N VAL A 395 10.32 -11.08 -29.19
CA VAL A 395 9.93 -11.98 -30.28
C VAL A 395 10.87 -13.18 -30.30
N VAL A 396 10.29 -14.38 -30.20
CA VAL A 396 11.04 -15.64 -30.29
C VAL A 396 10.56 -16.44 -31.49
N THR A 397 11.48 -16.89 -32.32
CA THR A 397 11.16 -17.70 -33.50
C THR A 397 10.99 -19.17 -33.11
N VAL A 398 9.81 -19.75 -33.35
CA VAL A 398 9.57 -21.19 -33.21
C VAL A 398 9.88 -21.86 -34.55
N LEU A 399 10.97 -22.62 -34.58
CA LEU A 399 11.41 -23.36 -35.75
C LEU A 399 10.55 -24.61 -35.92
N GLY A 400 10.00 -24.83 -37.11
CA GLY A 400 9.32 -26.07 -37.43
C GLY A 400 10.28 -27.25 -37.35
N ASN A 401 9.77 -28.43 -36.98
CA ASN A 401 10.55 -29.65 -37.10
C ASN A 401 10.96 -29.81 -38.57
N SER A 402 12.23 -29.56 -38.87
CA SER A 402 12.80 -29.91 -40.16
C SER A 402 12.74 -31.43 -40.24
N VAL A 403 11.78 -31.95 -41.00
CA VAL A 403 11.92 -33.30 -41.54
C VAL A 403 13.13 -33.19 -42.44
N VAL A 404 14.30 -33.64 -41.95
CA VAL A 404 15.45 -33.87 -42.81
C VAL A 404 14.99 -34.94 -43.78
N ALA A 405 14.55 -34.54 -44.97
CA ALA A 405 14.38 -35.44 -46.08
C ALA A 405 15.76 -36.05 -46.31
N GLN A 406 15.92 -37.31 -45.92
CA GLN A 406 17.07 -38.10 -46.35
C GLN A 406 17.10 -38.02 -47.88
N PRO A 407 18.27 -37.76 -48.50
CA PRO A 407 18.34 -37.76 -49.96
C PRO A 407 17.92 -39.16 -50.42
N VAL A 408 16.84 -39.22 -51.20
CA VAL A 408 16.44 -40.44 -51.90
C VAL A 408 17.57 -40.74 -52.87
N VAL A 409 18.38 -41.76 -52.56
CA VAL A 409 19.31 -42.34 -53.51
C VAL A 409 18.46 -43.05 -54.55
N GLU A 410 18.28 -42.41 -55.71
CA GLU A 410 17.69 -43.03 -56.88
C GLU A 410 18.53 -44.26 -57.27
N GLN A 411 17.98 -45.46 -57.11
CA GLN A 411 18.59 -46.66 -57.67
C GLN A 411 18.30 -46.70 -59.18
N PRO A 412 19.30 -47.04 -60.02
CA PRO A 412 19.10 -47.10 -61.45
C PRO A 412 18.18 -48.28 -61.82
N VAL A 413 17.22 -47.99 -62.69
CA VAL A 413 16.28 -48.96 -63.28
C VAL A 413 17.06 -49.93 -64.16
N VAL A 414 16.99 -51.23 -63.84
CA VAL A 414 17.48 -52.31 -64.71
C VAL A 414 16.34 -52.71 -65.64
N GLU A 415 16.51 -52.43 -66.94
CA GLU A 415 15.64 -52.95 -68.00
C GLU A 415 15.72 -54.49 -68.07
N GLN A 416 14.57 -55.17 -68.01
CA GLN A 416 14.48 -56.60 -68.29
C GLN A 416 14.10 -56.85 -69.77
N PRO A 417 14.68 -57.87 -70.43
CA PRO A 417 14.38 -58.22 -71.82
C PRO A 417 13.05 -59.00 -71.96
N PRO A 418 12.47 -59.09 -73.19
CA PRO A 418 11.07 -59.46 -73.38
C PRO A 418 10.79 -60.97 -73.22
N VAL A 419 9.59 -61.25 -72.70
CA VAL A 419 9.05 -62.59 -72.43
C VAL A 419 8.43 -63.21 -73.70
N VAL A 420 8.80 -64.47 -73.98
CA VAL A 420 8.21 -65.31 -75.02
C VAL A 420 6.89 -65.91 -74.51
N GLN A 421 5.81 -65.77 -75.28
CA GLN A 421 4.47 -66.31 -74.99
C GLN A 421 4.36 -67.81 -75.32
N GLN A 422 3.57 -68.56 -74.54
CA GLN A 422 2.78 -69.74 -74.95
C GLN A 422 1.69 -70.08 -73.89
N PRO A 423 0.62 -70.86 -74.20
CA PRO A 423 -0.76 -70.37 -74.09
C PRO A 423 -1.71 -71.09 -73.08
N VAL A 424 -2.74 -70.32 -72.66
CA VAL A 424 -4.18 -70.62 -72.44
C VAL A 424 -4.60 -71.83 -71.57
N ILE A 425 -5.48 -71.60 -70.57
CA ILE A 425 -6.83 -72.20 -70.42
C ILE A 425 -7.64 -71.39 -69.36
N ALA A 426 -8.93 -71.20 -69.65
CA ALA A 426 -9.90 -70.33 -68.97
C ALA A 426 -10.66 -70.99 -67.80
N ALA A 427 -11.20 -70.19 -66.86
CA ALA A 427 -12.65 -69.95 -66.67
C ALA A 427 -13.05 -69.55 -65.22
N ALA A 428 -14.04 -68.63 -65.17
CA ALA A 428 -15.17 -68.50 -64.24
C ALA A 428 -15.06 -67.72 -62.90
N GLU A 429 -15.76 -66.57 -62.90
CA GLU A 429 -16.48 -65.85 -61.83
C GLU A 429 -17.84 -66.53 -61.50
N PRO A 430 -18.75 -66.00 -60.62
CA PRO A 430 -18.66 -65.04 -59.50
C PRO A 430 -19.47 -65.53 -58.24
N ASP A 431 -19.59 -64.73 -57.16
CA ASP A 431 -20.84 -64.04 -56.77
C ASP A 431 -20.89 -63.46 -55.33
N ASN A 432 -21.78 -62.47 -55.23
CA ASN A 432 -22.01 -61.44 -54.20
C ASN A 432 -23.12 -61.84 -53.19
N ASN A 433 -23.08 -61.43 -51.90
CA ASN A 433 -24.27 -60.88 -51.22
C ASN A 433 -24.07 -60.32 -49.78
N GLN A 434 -24.94 -59.35 -49.47
CA GLN A 434 -25.11 -58.60 -48.22
C GLN A 434 -25.98 -59.31 -47.15
N ILE A 435 -26.06 -58.76 -45.92
CA ILE A 435 -27.30 -58.42 -45.17
C ILE A 435 -26.99 -57.72 -43.81
N SER A 436 -27.90 -56.83 -43.40
CA SER A 436 -27.90 -55.87 -42.28
C SER A 436 -28.47 -56.39 -40.93
N ALA A 437 -28.29 -55.59 -39.86
CA ALA A 437 -28.58 -55.75 -38.39
C ALA A 437 -30.08 -55.99 -37.98
N PRO A 438 -30.50 -56.19 -36.67
CA PRO A 438 -30.36 -55.23 -35.54
C PRO A 438 -30.34 -55.79 -34.06
N LYS A 439 -30.36 -54.83 -33.09
CA LYS A 439 -30.27 -54.83 -31.59
C LYS A 439 -31.17 -55.77 -30.76
N LEU A 440 -30.75 -56.10 -29.52
CA LEU A 440 -31.58 -56.14 -28.29
C LEU A 440 -30.74 -56.21 -26.98
N VAL A 441 -31.41 -56.02 -25.84
CA VAL A 441 -30.98 -55.38 -24.58
C VAL A 441 -31.04 -56.33 -23.37
N GLN A 442 -30.15 -56.11 -22.38
CA GLN A 442 -30.15 -56.46 -20.93
C GLN A 442 -30.24 -57.93 -20.43
N GLN A 443 -29.33 -58.28 -19.50
CA GLN A 443 -29.64 -58.67 -18.10
C GLN A 443 -28.37 -58.89 -17.25
N GLN A 444 -28.47 -58.59 -15.96
CA GLN A 444 -27.47 -58.73 -14.86
C GLN A 444 -28.03 -59.80 -13.86
N PRO A 445 -27.44 -60.05 -12.67
CA PRO A 445 -26.17 -60.69 -12.23
C PRO A 445 -26.39 -62.05 -11.49
N THR A 446 -25.31 -62.75 -11.06
CA THR A 446 -25.08 -63.28 -9.67
C THR A 446 -23.87 -64.25 -9.55
N GLY A 447 -23.19 -64.19 -8.38
CA GLY A 447 -22.32 -65.22 -7.77
C GLY A 447 -20.82 -65.06 -8.01
N GLY A 448 -19.99 -64.54 -7.09
CA GLY A 448 -19.44 -65.19 -5.87
C GLY A 448 -18.04 -65.76 -6.21
N SER A 449 -16.92 -65.66 -5.46
CA SER A 449 -16.62 -65.43 -4.04
C SER A 449 -15.08 -65.31 -3.87
N ALA A 450 -14.65 -64.65 -2.79
CA ALA A 450 -13.43 -64.82 -1.97
C ALA A 450 -12.08 -64.15 -2.35
N GLY A 451 -11.62 -63.26 -1.45
CA GLY A 451 -10.51 -63.61 -0.55
C GLY A 451 -9.33 -62.62 -0.37
N GLY A 452 -9.31 -61.93 0.79
CA GLY A 452 -8.10 -61.43 1.50
C GLY A 452 -7.64 -60.00 1.18
N GLY A 453 -7.53 -59.02 2.09
CA GLY A 453 -7.46 -59.03 3.55
C GLY A 453 -6.03 -58.71 4.02
N GLY A 454 -5.80 -57.50 4.55
CA GLY A 454 -4.53 -57.12 5.17
C GLY A 454 -4.50 -55.66 5.64
N ALA A 455 -4.87 -55.45 6.91
CA ALA A 455 -4.72 -54.20 7.66
C ALA A 455 -3.80 -54.45 8.87
N PHE A 456 -2.89 -53.53 9.17
CA PHE A 456 -2.14 -53.35 10.43
C PHE A 456 -1.45 -51.98 10.35
N SER A 457 -1.13 -51.22 11.40
CA SER A 457 -1.65 -50.99 12.75
C SER A 457 -0.82 -49.82 13.31
N TRP A 458 -1.40 -49.15 14.29
CA TRP A 458 -0.91 -48.04 15.10
C TRP A 458 0.49 -48.21 15.71
N LEU A 459 1.21 -47.10 15.86
CA LEU A 459 2.30 -46.94 16.83
C LEU A 459 2.29 -45.52 17.43
N SER A 460 2.06 -45.47 18.74
CA SER A 460 2.29 -44.35 19.65
C SER A 460 3.67 -44.51 20.30
N PHE A 461 4.44 -43.43 20.47
CA PHE A 461 5.48 -43.26 21.52
C PHE A 461 5.75 -41.74 21.63
N SER A 462 5.24 -41.06 22.67
CA SER A 462 5.89 -40.79 23.95
C SER A 462 6.63 -39.43 23.98
N PHE A 463 5.92 -38.44 24.54
CA PHE A 463 6.46 -37.15 24.97
C PHE A 463 7.28 -37.33 26.25
N LEU A 464 8.47 -36.70 26.28
CA LEU A 464 9.36 -36.62 27.42
C LEU A 464 8.84 -35.54 28.39
N LEU A 465 8.46 -35.97 29.60
CA LEU A 465 8.15 -35.11 30.74
C LEU A 465 9.47 -34.69 31.42
N ILE A 466 9.71 -33.39 31.58
CA ILE A 466 10.65 -32.85 32.57
C ILE A 466 9.81 -32.17 33.66
N LEU A 467 10.02 -32.60 34.89
CA LEU A 467 9.33 -32.17 36.11
C LEU A 467 10.20 -31.21 36.94
N PHE A 468 9.48 -30.36 37.68
CA PHE A 468 9.79 -29.65 38.95
C PHE A 468 10.11 -28.14 38.89
N PRO A 469 9.69 -27.33 39.89
CA PRO A 469 8.54 -27.49 40.79
C PRO A 469 7.65 -26.24 40.96
N PHE A 470 6.41 -26.50 41.35
CA PHE A 470 5.50 -25.53 41.99
C PHE A 470 6.03 -25.10 43.36
N ILE A 471 5.91 -23.80 43.66
CA ILE A 471 5.91 -23.24 45.02
C ILE A 471 4.52 -22.61 45.23
N PRO A 472 3.74 -23.00 46.27
CA PRO A 472 2.53 -22.30 46.69
C PRO A 472 2.78 -21.42 47.94
N PHE A 473 1.76 -20.60 48.28
CA PHE A 473 1.63 -19.62 49.38
C PHE A 473 1.95 -18.16 48.99
N GLY A 474 1.15 -17.14 49.29
CA GLY A 474 -0.10 -17.06 50.06
C GLY A 474 -0.57 -15.59 50.11
N GLN A 475 -1.86 -15.40 50.38
CA GLN A 475 -2.49 -14.09 50.62
C GLN A 475 -1.85 -13.30 51.77
N ARG A 476 -1.79 -11.96 51.67
CA ARG A 476 -2.49 -10.99 52.56
C ARG A 476 -2.19 -9.52 52.22
N ARG A 477 -3.28 -8.74 52.13
CA ARG A 477 -3.54 -7.36 52.59
C ARG A 477 -2.37 -6.37 52.70
N HIS A 478 -2.46 -5.24 51.99
CA HIS A 478 -3.02 -3.98 52.52
C HIS A 478 -3.48 -3.07 51.40
#